data_AF-A0A926WZX3-F1
#
_entry.id   AF-A0A926WZX3-F1
#
_cell.length_a   1.000
_cell.length_b   1.000
_cell.length_c   1.000
_cell.angle_alpha   90.00
_cell.angle_beta   90.00
_cell.angle_gamma   90.00
#
_symmetry.space_group_name_H-M   'P 1'
#
loop_
_entity.id
_entity.type
_entity.pdbx_description
1 polymer ?
#
loop_
_entity_poly.entity_id
_entity_poly.type
_entity_poly.pdbx_seq_one_letter_code
_entity_poly.pdbx_strand_id
1 'polypeptide(L)'
;MQCLTTSIHLRKPGEFDAFNSAHPFDWTAHEREHAVEYLTKVVATTSAIADPQTYAELVTDTYFIPVAMPYQVGTPAAFSMGGVNSRSLSDNVYDILMTRVTNRPISAGIDPQLPPKAFPYVNAPHRRSDISPVISRS
;
A
#
# COMPACT_ATOMS: atom_id res chain seq x y z
N MET A 1 1.34 3.88 -15.49
CA MET A 1 1.65 3.81 -14.04
C MET A 1 0.45 3.12 -13.38
N GLN A 2 0.50 1.79 -13.23
CA GLN A 2 -0.59 1.01 -12.65
C GLN A 2 -0.43 1.03 -11.12
N CYS A 3 -1.52 1.21 -10.36
CA CYS A 3 -1.44 1.12 -8.91
C CYS A 3 -1.27 -0.35 -8.49
N LEU A 4 -0.67 -0.57 -7.32
CA LEU A 4 -0.38 -1.91 -6.77
C LEU A 4 -1.61 -2.83 -6.78
N THR A 5 -2.79 -2.25 -6.54
CA THR A 5 -4.08 -2.94 -6.59
C THR A 5 -4.34 -3.55 -7.97
N THR A 6 -4.12 -2.81 -9.06
CA THR A 6 -4.29 -3.32 -10.44
C THR A 6 -3.41 -4.54 -10.72
N SER A 7 -2.15 -4.55 -10.25
CA SER A 7 -1.22 -5.66 -10.45
C SER A 7 -1.53 -6.90 -9.61
N ILE A 8 -2.23 -6.74 -8.48
CA ILE A 8 -2.68 -7.86 -7.64
C ILE A 8 -3.94 -8.51 -8.25
N HIS A 9 -4.84 -7.72 -8.83
CA HIS A 9 -6.20 -8.16 -9.18
C HIS A 9 -6.39 -8.60 -10.64
N LEU A 10 -5.44 -8.33 -11.53
CA LEU A 10 -5.59 -8.57 -12.96
C LEU A 10 -4.49 -9.49 -13.51
N ARG A 11 -4.72 -10.80 -13.46
CA ARG A 11 -3.80 -11.80 -14.01
C ARG A 11 -4.39 -12.61 -15.15
N LYS A 12 -5.72 -12.70 -15.26
CA LYS A 12 -6.40 -13.49 -16.29
C LYS A 12 -7.07 -12.59 -17.33
N PRO A 13 -7.13 -13.01 -18.60
CA PRO A 13 -7.91 -12.32 -19.63
C PRO A 13 -9.38 -12.19 -19.19
N GLY A 14 -9.96 -11.00 -19.32
CA GLY A 14 -11.36 -10.71 -18.96
C GLY A 14 -11.58 -10.18 -17.53
N GLU A 15 -10.60 -10.32 -16.62
CA GLU A 15 -10.71 -9.75 -15.25
C GLU A 15 -10.72 -8.22 -15.25
N PHE A 16 -10.08 -7.58 -16.22
CA PHE A 16 -10.02 -6.11 -16.32
C PHE A 16 -11.39 -5.49 -16.62
N ASP A 17 -12.12 -6.07 -17.55
CA ASP A 17 -13.44 -5.56 -17.94
C ASP A 17 -14.46 -5.82 -16.81
N ALA A 18 -14.34 -6.96 -16.13
CA ALA A 18 -15.15 -7.26 -14.94
C ALA A 18 -14.85 -6.28 -13.79
N PHE A 19 -13.58 -6.00 -13.51
CA PHE A 19 -13.17 -5.04 -12.48
C PHE A 19 -13.67 -3.62 -12.80
N ASN A 20 -13.51 -3.14 -14.03
CA ASN A 20 -13.94 -1.80 -14.42
C ASN A 20 -15.48 -1.64 -14.45
N SER A 21 -16.20 -2.74 -14.61
CA SER A 21 -17.67 -2.75 -14.62
C SER A 21 -18.28 -3.01 -13.24
N ALA A 22 -17.45 -3.41 -12.25
CA ALA A 22 -17.89 -3.62 -10.89
C ALA A 22 -18.24 -2.29 -10.22
N HIS A 23 -19.27 -2.30 -9.38
CA HIS A 23 -19.59 -1.14 -8.58
C HIS A 23 -18.45 -0.92 -7.56
N PRO A 24 -17.96 0.32 -7.34
CA PRO A 24 -16.81 0.57 -6.45
C PRO A 24 -17.00 0.09 -5.00
N PHE A 25 -18.25 -0.16 -4.61
CA PHE A 25 -18.63 -0.66 -3.30
C PHE A 25 -18.87 -2.17 -3.26
N ASP A 26 -19.04 -2.81 -4.41
CA ASP A 26 -19.28 -4.26 -4.52
C ASP A 26 -17.96 -5.03 -4.57
N TRP A 27 -16.94 -4.56 -3.84
CA TRP A 27 -15.65 -5.24 -3.75
C TRP A 27 -15.87 -6.64 -3.19
N THR A 28 -15.60 -7.65 -4.00
CA THR A 28 -16.15 -9.00 -3.80
C THR A 28 -15.24 -9.87 -2.93
N ALA A 29 -15.82 -10.92 -2.31
CA ALA A 29 -15.06 -11.99 -1.68
C ALA A 29 -14.00 -12.62 -2.60
N HIS A 30 -14.24 -12.59 -3.92
CA HIS A 30 -13.32 -13.07 -4.95
C HIS A 30 -12.04 -12.22 -5.04
N GLU A 31 -12.14 -10.90 -4.91
CA GLU A 31 -10.96 -10.02 -4.91
C GLU A 31 -10.13 -10.19 -3.64
N ARG A 32 -10.79 -10.38 -2.50
CA ARG A 32 -10.13 -10.76 -1.25
C ARG A 32 -9.38 -12.09 -1.41
N GLU A 33 -10.03 -13.11 -1.96
CA GLU A 33 -9.42 -14.43 -2.18
C GLU A 33 -8.15 -14.34 -3.04
N HIS A 34 -8.22 -13.60 -4.16
CA HIS A 34 -7.07 -13.37 -5.03
C HIS A 34 -5.93 -12.62 -4.33
N ALA A 35 -6.25 -11.58 -3.55
CA ALA A 35 -5.26 -10.82 -2.81
C ALA A 35 -4.56 -11.69 -1.75
N VAL A 36 -5.32 -12.49 -1.00
CA VAL A 36 -4.77 -13.43 -0.01
C VAL A 36 -3.87 -14.46 -0.70
N GLU A 37 -4.33 -15.11 -1.77
CA GLU A 37 -3.53 -16.12 -2.50
C GLU A 37 -2.19 -15.54 -2.98
N TYR A 38 -2.21 -14.30 -3.50
CA TYR A 38 -1.00 -13.62 -3.95
C TYR A 38 -0.06 -13.29 -2.79
N LEU A 39 -0.57 -12.68 -1.73
CA LEU A 39 0.23 -12.31 -0.57
C LEU A 39 0.82 -13.53 0.14
N THR A 40 0.08 -14.63 0.25
CA THR A 40 0.59 -15.89 0.81
C THR A 40 1.84 -16.35 0.07
N LYS A 41 1.84 -16.30 -1.27
CA LYS A 41 3.01 -16.67 -2.10
C LYS A 41 4.19 -15.73 -1.86
N VAL A 42 3.94 -14.42 -1.78
CA VAL A 42 4.99 -13.43 -1.52
C VAL A 42 5.61 -13.63 -0.13
N VAL A 43 4.79 -13.74 0.91
CA VAL A 43 5.21 -13.87 2.31
C VAL A 43 5.97 -15.18 2.53
N ALA A 44 5.49 -16.30 1.94
CA ALA A 44 6.17 -17.59 2.01
C ALA A 44 7.56 -17.58 1.34
N THR A 45 7.76 -16.71 0.35
CA THR A 45 9.06 -16.57 -0.35
C THR A 45 10.01 -15.61 0.36
N THR A 46 9.47 -14.56 0.98
CA THR A 46 10.26 -13.43 1.48
C THR A 46 10.55 -13.49 2.97
N SER A 47 9.77 -14.24 3.75
CA SER A 47 9.85 -14.25 5.21
C SER A 47 9.87 -15.66 5.80
N ALA A 48 10.35 -15.79 7.04
CA ALA A 48 10.33 -17.05 7.79
C ALA A 48 9.11 -17.14 8.74
N ILE A 49 7.95 -16.64 8.31
CA ILE A 49 6.71 -16.77 9.08
C ILE A 49 6.23 -18.23 9.03
N ALA A 50 5.82 -18.76 10.19
CA ALA A 50 5.34 -20.14 10.33
C ALA A 50 4.01 -20.41 9.60
N ASP A 51 3.13 -19.40 9.55
CA ASP A 51 1.85 -19.47 8.84
C ASP A 51 1.66 -18.26 7.91
N PRO A 52 2.16 -18.35 6.66
CA PRO A 52 2.05 -17.28 5.67
C PRO A 52 0.61 -16.95 5.28
N GLN A 53 -0.31 -17.92 5.38
CA GLN A 53 -1.71 -17.75 4.98
C GLN A 53 -2.45 -16.87 5.97
N THR A 54 -2.39 -17.20 7.27
CA THR A 54 -3.02 -16.38 8.32
C THR A 54 -2.46 -14.95 8.32
N TYR A 55 -1.17 -14.79 8.04
CA TYR A 55 -0.57 -13.47 7.91
C TYR A 55 -1.09 -12.70 6.69
N ALA A 56 -1.21 -13.36 5.53
CA ALA A 56 -1.72 -12.76 4.30
C ALA A 56 -3.20 -12.32 4.44
N GLU A 57 -4.02 -13.09 5.15
CA GLU A 57 -5.40 -12.72 5.49
C GLU A 57 -5.43 -11.44 6.35
N LEU A 58 -4.64 -11.39 7.41
CA LEU A 58 -4.54 -10.21 8.28
C LEU A 58 -4.11 -8.96 7.49
N VAL A 59 -3.09 -9.08 6.64
CA VAL A 59 -2.58 -7.95 5.84
C VAL A 59 -3.60 -7.50 4.81
N THR A 60 -4.24 -8.43 4.10
CA THR A 60 -5.30 -8.14 3.12
C THR A 60 -6.45 -7.37 3.77
N ASP A 61 -6.99 -7.91 4.87
CA ASP A 61 -8.17 -7.38 5.53
C ASP A 61 -7.91 -6.01 6.19
N THR A 62 -6.69 -5.79 6.68
CA THR A 62 -6.33 -4.53 7.36
C THR A 62 -5.96 -3.40 6.39
N TYR A 63 -5.21 -3.71 5.32
CA TYR A 63 -4.53 -2.68 4.53
C TYR A 63 -4.99 -2.55 3.08
N PHE A 64 -5.66 -3.56 2.51
CA PHE A 64 -5.97 -3.58 1.08
C PHE A 64 -7.47 -3.57 0.75
N ILE A 65 -8.29 -4.17 1.61
CA ILE A 65 -9.74 -4.35 1.37
C ILE A 65 -10.65 -3.20 1.83
N PRO A 66 -10.31 -2.30 2.78
CA PRO A 66 -11.26 -1.25 3.13
C PRO A 66 -11.46 -0.28 1.95
N VAL A 67 -12.63 -0.36 1.30
CA VAL A 67 -13.09 0.60 0.26
C VAL A 67 -13.04 2.04 0.78
N ALA A 68 -13.21 2.21 2.09
CA ALA A 68 -12.87 3.42 2.83
C ALA A 68 -11.96 3.03 4.01
N MET A 69 -10.79 3.68 4.12
CA MET A 69 -9.94 3.50 5.30
C MET A 69 -10.70 3.94 6.56
N PRO A 70 -10.75 3.10 7.61
CA PRO A 70 -11.47 3.44 8.82
C PRO A 70 -10.87 4.70 9.44
N TYR A 71 -11.71 5.62 9.91
CA TYR A 71 -11.27 6.82 10.62
C TYR A 71 -12.15 7.06 11.84
N GLN A 72 -11.52 7.14 13.01
CA GLN A 72 -12.19 7.52 14.23
C GLN A 72 -12.18 9.06 14.36
N VAL A 73 -13.36 9.66 14.29
CA VAL A 73 -13.53 11.11 14.43
C VAL A 73 -12.92 11.60 15.74
N GLY A 74 -12.16 12.71 15.66
CA GLY A 74 -11.49 13.32 16.81
C GLY A 74 -10.11 12.72 17.14
N THR A 75 -9.63 11.74 16.38
CA THR A 75 -8.29 11.16 16.56
C THR A 75 -7.37 11.52 15.39
N PRO A 76 -6.04 11.66 15.61
CA PRO A 76 -5.10 11.91 14.51
C PRO A 76 -5.14 10.79 13.46
N ALA A 77 -5.15 11.16 12.18
CA ALA A 77 -5.00 10.19 11.10
C ALA A 77 -3.59 9.57 11.14
N ALA A 78 -3.52 8.25 10.98
CA ALA A 78 -2.26 7.51 11.01
C ALA A 78 -2.37 6.21 10.22
N PHE A 79 -1.46 6.03 9.28
CA PHE A 79 -1.20 4.78 8.60
C PHE A 79 0.16 4.28 9.08
N SER A 80 0.18 3.21 9.86
CA SER A 80 1.39 2.76 10.55
C SER A 80 1.49 1.24 10.62
N MET A 81 2.62 0.74 11.09
CA MET A 81 2.73 -0.67 11.45
C MET A 81 1.79 -1.04 12.61
N GLY A 82 1.30 -0.11 13.43
CA GLY A 82 0.34 -0.43 14.50
C GLY A 82 -1.10 -0.66 14.00
N GLY A 83 -1.40 -0.31 12.75
CA GLY A 83 -2.75 -0.32 12.19
C GLY A 83 -3.05 0.93 11.36
N VAL A 84 -4.31 1.05 10.96
CA VAL A 84 -4.80 2.10 10.05
C VAL A 84 -5.92 2.90 10.72
N ASN A 85 -5.75 4.21 10.77
CA ASN A 85 -6.76 5.20 11.12
C ASN A 85 -6.71 6.29 10.06
N SER A 86 -7.25 6.01 8.87
CA SER A 86 -7.02 6.79 7.65
C SER A 86 -5.52 6.92 7.35
N ARG A 87 -5.10 8.06 6.80
CA ARG A 87 -3.73 8.37 6.42
C ARG A 87 -3.42 9.84 6.66
N SER A 88 -2.36 10.12 7.42
CA SER A 88 -1.74 11.44 7.48
C SER A 88 -0.98 11.73 6.17
N LEU A 89 -0.90 13.01 5.80
CA LEU A 89 -0.08 13.46 4.66
C LEU A 89 1.42 13.16 4.83
N SER A 90 1.86 12.93 6.08
CA SER A 90 3.24 12.56 6.42
C SER A 90 3.49 11.05 6.47
N ASP A 91 2.48 10.20 6.22
CA ASP A 91 2.68 8.77 6.36
C ASP A 91 3.33 8.19 5.10
N ASN A 92 4.43 7.47 5.28
CA ASN A 92 5.09 6.74 4.19
C ASN A 92 4.36 5.41 3.92
N VAL A 93 3.16 5.52 3.35
CA VAL A 93 2.28 4.37 3.10
C VAL A 93 2.93 3.34 2.21
N TYR A 94 3.77 3.74 1.26
CA TYR A 94 4.47 2.80 0.39
C TYR A 94 5.42 1.91 1.19
N ASP A 95 6.32 2.50 1.99
CA ASP A 95 7.29 1.74 2.80
C ASP A 95 6.58 0.82 3.81
N ILE A 96 5.48 1.31 4.41
CA ILE A 96 4.66 0.51 5.35
C ILE A 96 4.00 -0.67 4.62
N LEU A 97 3.34 -0.43 3.49
CA LEU A 97 2.68 -1.48 2.72
C LEU A 97 3.68 -2.50 2.21
N MET A 98 4.81 -2.07 1.64
CA MET A 98 5.84 -3.00 1.15
C MET A 98 6.47 -3.80 2.29
N THR A 99 6.69 -3.15 3.43
CA THR A 99 7.17 -3.84 4.64
C THR A 99 6.16 -4.87 5.13
N ARG A 100 4.86 -4.56 5.07
CA ARG A 100 3.78 -5.50 5.42
C ARG A 100 3.66 -6.66 4.44
N VAL A 101 3.68 -6.38 3.14
CA VAL A 101 3.55 -7.40 2.09
C VAL A 101 4.70 -8.39 2.11
N THR A 102 5.93 -7.92 2.36
CA THR A 102 7.12 -8.78 2.36
C THR A 102 7.52 -9.28 3.75
N ASN A 103 6.88 -8.76 4.79
CA ASN A 103 7.29 -8.94 6.19
C ASN A 103 8.80 -8.70 6.41
N ARG A 104 9.38 -7.76 5.66
CA ARG A 104 10.78 -7.31 5.77
C ARG A 104 10.83 -5.80 5.63
N PRO A 105 11.75 -5.10 6.31
CA PRO A 105 11.92 -3.67 6.11
C PRO A 105 12.23 -3.35 4.65
N ILE A 106 11.35 -2.58 4.00
CA ILE A 106 11.56 -2.04 2.66
C ILE A 106 11.42 -0.53 2.74
N SER A 107 12.39 0.18 2.15
CA SER A 107 12.31 1.62 1.97
C SER A 107 12.50 2.02 0.52
N ALA A 108 11.65 2.93 0.04
CA ALA A 108 11.81 3.60 -1.24
C ALA A 108 12.92 4.65 -1.24
N GLY A 109 13.50 4.97 -0.06
CA GLY A 109 14.52 6.02 0.09
C GLY A 109 13.97 7.43 -0.13
N ILE A 110 12.64 7.59 -0.09
CA ILE A 110 11.95 8.88 -0.25
C ILE A 110 10.94 8.98 0.89
N ASP A 111 11.12 10.00 1.73
CA ASP A 111 10.17 10.30 2.79
C ASP A 111 9.15 11.35 2.34
N PRO A 112 7.88 11.21 2.75
CA PRO A 112 6.84 12.17 2.42
C PRO A 112 7.14 13.54 3.04
N GLN A 113 7.03 14.59 2.23
CA GLN A 113 7.15 15.97 2.68
C GLN A 113 5.77 16.57 2.91
N LEU A 114 5.57 17.16 4.09
CA LEU A 114 4.34 17.88 4.38
C LEU A 114 4.19 19.07 3.42
N PRO A 115 2.98 19.30 2.87
CA PRO A 115 2.74 20.47 2.04
C PRO A 115 2.83 21.77 2.87
N PRO A 116 3.11 22.92 2.24
CA PRO A 116 3.08 24.21 2.91
C PRO A 116 1.68 24.48 3.49
N LYS A 117 1.60 25.24 4.59
CA LYS A 117 0.31 25.64 5.19
C LYS A 117 -0.39 26.77 4.43
N ALA A 118 0.30 27.40 3.49
CA ALA A 118 -0.22 28.50 2.68
C ALA A 118 -0.25 28.10 1.21
N PHE A 119 -1.19 28.68 0.45
CA PHE A 119 -1.32 28.46 -0.98
C PHE A 119 -0.05 28.89 -1.73
N PRO A 120 0.40 28.15 -2.78
CA PRO A 120 -0.17 26.90 -3.30
C PRO A 120 0.32 25.73 -2.45
N TYR A 121 -0.57 24.87 -1.96
CA TYR A 121 -0.30 23.76 -1.03
C TYR A 121 0.56 22.60 -1.63
N VAL A 122 1.52 22.95 -2.47
CA VAL A 122 2.41 22.08 -3.23
C VAL A 122 3.84 22.52 -2.93
N ASN A 123 4.71 21.56 -2.62
CA ASN A 123 6.12 21.84 -2.40
C ASN A 123 6.79 22.33 -3.69
N ALA A 124 7.84 23.14 -3.54
CA ALA A 124 8.64 23.56 -4.68
C ALA A 124 9.21 22.34 -5.41
N PRO A 125 9.34 22.37 -6.76
CA PRO A 125 9.95 21.28 -7.50
C PRO A 125 11.34 20.96 -6.94
N HIS A 126 11.63 19.68 -6.72
CA HIS A 126 12.96 19.25 -6.31
C HIS A 126 13.98 19.67 -7.37
N ARG A 127 15.08 20.27 -6.92
CA ARG A 127 16.25 20.47 -7.78
C ARG A 127 17.03 19.17 -7.83
N ARG A 128 17.83 19.01 -8.88
CA ARG A 128 18.71 17.83 -9.03
C ARG A 128 19.68 17.65 -7.84
N SER A 129 20.01 18.74 -7.14
CA SER A 129 20.80 18.73 -5.91
C SER A 129 20.10 18.12 -4.70
N ASP A 130 18.76 18.09 -4.72
CA ASP A 130 17.93 17.71 -3.57
C ASP A 130 17.63 16.20 -3.57
N ILE A 131 17.93 15.52 -4.68
CA ILE A 131 17.79 14.08 -4.83
C ILE A 131 19.11 13.44 -4.39
N SER A 132 19.09 12.74 -3.26
CA SER A 132 20.22 11.90 -2.84
C SER A 132 20.63 11.00 -4.01
N PRO A 133 21.93 10.90 -4.36
CA PRO A 133 22.36 10.06 -5.46
C PRO A 133 21.96 8.62 -5.14
N VAL A 134 21.03 8.07 -5.94
CA VAL A 134 20.66 6.67 -5.88
C VAL A 134 21.88 5.85 -6.32
N ILE A 135 22.65 5.42 -5.31
CA ILE A 135 23.68 4.35 -5.33
C ILE A 135 24.87 4.62 -6.27
N SER A 136 26.03 4.95 -5.69
CA SER A 136 27.30 4.60 -6.33
C SER A 136 27.44 3.09 -6.29
N ARG A 137 27.53 2.44 -7.45
CA ARG A 137 27.79 1.00 -7.57
C ARG A 137 29.06 0.60 -6.82
N SER A 138 28.99 -0.46 -6.03
CA SER A 138 30.08 -1.41 -5.78
C SER A 138 29.49 -2.75 -5.37
#